data_AF-A0A9D9CN10-F1
#
_entry.id   AF-A0A9D9CN10-F1
#
_cell.length_a   1.000
_cell.length_b   1.000
_cell.length_c   1.000
_cell.angle_alpha   90.00
_cell.angle_beta   90.00
_cell.angle_gamma   90.00
#
_symmetry.space_group_name_H-M   'P 1'
#
loop_
_entity.id
_entity.type
_entity.pdbx_description
1 polymer ?
#
loop_
_entity_poly.entity_id
_entity_poly.type
_entity_poly.pdbx_seq_one_letter_code
_entity_poly.pdbx_strand_id
1 'polypeptide(L)'
;MANIKFIDPVKEIAGKLNKGENLHFRTRNGKTQAYIVKNPYNGPATEKQTLARNKFAELAKQTKLILLDPTLKSQWENRYEEYKKNAEAHPFKYKKIYSTLRGFIIAQLANKQ
;
A
#
# COMPACT_ATOMS: atom_id res chain seq x y z
N MET A 1 -0.23 18.91 12.98
CA MET A 1 0.30 17.85 12.11
C MET A 1 -0.02 16.51 12.78
N ALA A 2 -0.57 15.53 12.06
CA ALA A 2 -0.98 14.26 12.67
C ALA A 2 0.25 13.45 13.10
N ASN A 3 0.24 12.92 14.32
CA ASN A 3 1.33 12.09 14.84
C ASN A 3 0.91 10.62 14.77
N ILE A 4 1.71 9.80 14.08
CA ILE A 4 1.41 8.39 13.80
C ILE A 4 2.36 7.53 14.63
N LYS A 5 1.81 6.71 15.53
CA LYS A 5 2.57 5.73 16.31
C LYS A 5 2.25 4.31 15.89
N PHE A 6 3.28 3.49 15.72
CA PHE A 6 3.16 2.05 15.49
C PHE A 6 2.96 1.33 16.81
N ILE A 7 1.91 0.50 16.92
CA ILE A 7 1.55 -0.16 18.18
C ILE A 7 1.05 -1.59 17.87
N ASP A 8 1.22 -2.48 18.85
CA ASP A 8 0.68 -3.85 18.81
C ASP A 8 -0.86 -3.84 18.84
N PRO A 9 -1.55 -4.39 17.82
CA PRO A 9 -3.01 -4.37 17.71
C PRO A 9 -3.74 -5.00 18.91
N VAL A 10 -3.16 -6.00 19.57
CA VAL A 10 -3.84 -6.72 20.67
C VAL A 10 -3.86 -5.88 21.95
N LYS A 11 -2.84 -5.03 22.17
CA LYS A 11 -2.73 -4.21 23.38
C LYS A 11 -3.75 -3.08 23.46
N GLU A 12 -4.30 -2.62 22.32
CA GLU A 12 -5.22 -1.47 22.26
C GLU A 12 -6.69 -1.86 22.02
N ILE A 13 -7.00 -3.05 21.50
CA ILE A 13 -8.40 -3.54 21.54
C ILE A 13 -8.90 -3.62 23.00
N ALA A 14 -7.98 -3.85 23.94
CA ALA A 14 -8.24 -3.85 25.38
C ALA A 14 -8.18 -2.45 26.04
N GLY A 15 -7.73 -1.40 25.34
CA GLY A 15 -7.43 -0.08 25.89
C GLY A 15 -8.37 1.02 25.39
N LYS A 16 -8.86 1.88 26.30
CA LYS A 16 -9.71 3.04 25.97
C LYS A 16 -8.92 4.04 25.12
N LEU A 17 -9.29 4.20 23.84
CA LEU A 17 -8.81 5.30 22.99
C LEU A 17 -9.13 6.66 23.63
N ASN A 18 -8.17 7.58 23.64
CA ASN A 18 -8.43 8.93 24.15
C ASN A 18 -9.18 9.78 23.11
N LYS A 19 -9.90 10.81 23.57
CA LYS A 19 -10.61 11.76 22.69
C LYS A 19 -9.62 12.40 21.71
N GLY A 20 -9.85 12.21 20.40
CA GLY A 20 -8.98 12.73 19.33
C GLY A 20 -7.93 11.73 18.80
N GLU A 21 -8.00 10.47 19.22
CA GLU A 21 -7.18 9.38 18.70
C GLU A 21 -8.01 8.45 17.82
N ASN A 22 -7.51 8.17 16.60
CA ASN A 22 -8.11 7.18 15.71
C ASN A 22 -7.19 5.97 15.57
N LEU A 23 -7.76 4.77 15.69
CA LEU A 23 -7.07 3.52 15.44
C LEU A 23 -7.27 3.10 13.98
N HIS A 24 -6.16 2.86 13.28
CA HIS A 24 -6.16 2.40 11.89
C HIS A 24 -5.48 1.04 11.80
N PHE A 25 -6.20 0.05 11.28
CA PHE A 25 -5.64 -1.26 10.96
C PHE A 25 -5.16 -1.29 9.51
N ARG A 26 -3.97 -1.83 9.29
CA ARG A 26 -3.43 -2.05 7.95
C ARG A 26 -2.76 -3.40 7.87
N THR A 27 -3.19 -4.22 6.93
CA THR A 27 -2.54 -5.48 6.62
C THR A 27 -1.49 -5.27 5.53
N ARG A 28 -0.25 -5.68 5.81
CA ARG A 28 0.85 -5.67 4.83
C ARG A 28 1.68 -6.94 5.00
N ASN A 29 2.01 -7.62 3.90
CA ASN A 29 2.83 -8.83 3.89
C ASN A 29 2.35 -9.92 4.88
N GLY A 30 1.04 -10.14 4.96
CA GLY A 30 0.44 -11.14 5.85
C GLY A 30 0.42 -10.76 7.34
N LYS A 31 0.91 -9.57 7.72
CA LYS A 31 0.88 -9.06 9.09
C LYS A 31 -0.11 -7.89 9.19
N THR A 32 -1.05 -7.97 10.12
CA THR A 32 -1.93 -6.84 10.47
C THR A 32 -1.23 -5.96 11.48
N GLN A 33 -1.12 -4.67 11.16
CA GLN A 33 -0.50 -3.65 11.97
C GLN A 33 -1.56 -2.64 12.42
N ALA A 34 -1.47 -2.17 13.67
CA ALA A 34 -2.31 -1.10 14.18
C ALA A 34 -1.52 0.20 14.30
N TYR A 35 -2.17 1.30 13.95
CA TYR A 35 -1.61 2.65 14.05
C TYR A 35 -2.56 3.53 14.83
N ILE A 36 -2.04 4.22 15.84
CA ILE A 36 -2.77 5.31 16.48
C ILE A 36 -2.38 6.61 15.79
N VAL A 37 -3.40 7.32 15.32
CA VAL A 37 -3.27 8.65 14.73
C VAL A 37 -3.85 9.65 15.72
N LYS A 38 -2.99 10.46 16.33
CA LYS A 38 -3.42 11.55 17.22
C LYS A 38 -3.71 12.81 16.41
N ASN A 39 -4.81 13.49 16.71
CA ASN A 39 -5.29 14.69 16.01
C ASN A 39 -5.35 14.46 14.49
N PRO A 40 -6.15 13.47 14.03
CA PRO A 40 -6.32 13.22 12.61
C PRO A 40 -6.82 14.50 11.94
N TYR A 41 -6.25 14.81 10.79
CA TYR A 41 -6.70 15.95 10.01
C TYR A 41 -8.09 15.65 9.45
N ASN A 42 -9.09 16.38 9.93
CA ASN A 42 -10.49 16.25 9.52
C ASN A 42 -10.94 17.33 8.52
N GLY A 43 -10.01 18.18 8.07
CA GLY A 43 -10.29 19.21 7.06
C GLY A 43 -10.36 18.63 5.63
N PRO A 44 -10.75 19.45 4.64
CA PRO A 44 -10.77 19.04 3.24
C PRO A 44 -9.36 18.65 2.78
N ALA A 45 -9.24 17.58 2.00
CA ALA A 45 -7.95 17.13 1.48
C ALA A 45 -7.27 18.26 0.72
N THR A 46 -5.98 18.50 1.00
CA THR A 46 -5.22 19.52 0.28
C THR A 46 -5.13 19.15 -1.20
N GLU A 47 -4.95 20.12 -2.11
CA GLU A 47 -4.83 19.84 -3.55
C GLU A 47 -3.78 18.78 -3.86
N LYS A 48 -2.63 18.81 -3.18
CA LYS A 48 -1.59 17.78 -3.30
C LYS A 48 -2.07 16.39 -2.89
N GLN A 49 -2.86 16.28 -1.82
CA GLN A 49 -3.44 15.01 -1.38
C GLN A 49 -4.51 14.52 -2.36
N THR A 50 -5.34 15.42 -2.87
CA THR A 50 -6.37 15.12 -3.88
C THR A 50 -5.73 14.63 -5.17
N LEU A 51 -4.68 15.30 -5.66
CA LEU A 51 -3.93 14.89 -6.84
C LEU A 51 -3.28 13.52 -6.66
N ALA A 52 -2.65 13.27 -5.52
CA ALA A 52 -2.09 11.95 -5.20
C ALA A 52 -3.16 10.84 -5.15
N ARG A 53 -4.33 11.12 -4.57
CA ARG A 53 -5.47 10.19 -4.53
C ARG A 53 -6.01 9.89 -5.94
N ASN A 54 -6.19 10.91 -6.76
CA ASN A 54 -6.68 10.76 -8.13
C ASN A 54 -5.70 9.94 -8.97
N LYS A 55 -4.40 10.27 -8.91
CA LYS A 55 -3.34 9.50 -9.59
C LYS A 55 -3.35 8.04 -9.16
N PHE A 56 -3.46 7.77 -7.86
CA PHE A 56 -3.55 6.38 -7.38
C PHE A 56 -4.81 5.66 -7.88
N ALA A 57 -5.96 6.34 -7.89
CA ALA A 57 -7.21 5.79 -8.38
C ALA A 57 -7.14 5.45 -9.88
N GLU A 58 -6.52 6.29 -10.69
CA GLU A 58 -6.28 6.03 -12.12
C GLU A 58 -5.38 4.81 -12.33
N LEU A 59 -4.24 4.73 -11.64
CA LEU A 59 -3.35 3.58 -11.70
C LEU A 59 -4.06 2.28 -11.29
N ALA A 60 -4.91 2.35 -10.26
CA ALA A 60 -5.72 1.22 -9.81
C ALA A 60 -6.74 0.78 -10.86
N LYS A 61 -7.39 1.72 -11.57
CA LYS A 61 -8.30 1.42 -12.68
C LYS A 61 -7.56 0.78 -13.85
N GLN A 62 -6.44 1.37 -14.28
CA GLN A 62 -5.61 0.82 -15.36
C GLN A 62 -5.13 -0.60 -15.03
N THR A 63 -4.66 -0.83 -13.80
CA THR A 63 -4.25 -2.16 -13.35
C THR A 63 -5.40 -3.16 -13.40
N LYS A 64 -6.63 -2.75 -13.04
CA LYS A 64 -7.80 -3.62 -13.14
C LYS A 64 -8.07 -4.03 -14.58
N LEU A 65 -7.98 -3.09 -15.53
CA LEU A 65 -8.17 -3.38 -16.96
C LEU A 65 -7.10 -4.35 -17.49
N ILE A 66 -5.83 -4.12 -17.13
CA ILE A 66 -4.72 -5.02 -17.47
C ILE A 66 -4.96 -6.45 -16.95
N LEU A 67 -5.46 -6.58 -15.73
CA LEU A 67 -5.73 -7.88 -15.12
C LEU A 67 -6.98 -8.59 -15.68
N LEU A 68 -7.87 -7.87 -16.37
CA LEU A 68 -9.02 -8.44 -17.06
C LEU A 68 -8.66 -9.02 -18.43
N ASP A 69 -7.62 -8.48 -19.09
CA ASP A 69 -7.08 -9.03 -20.33
C ASP A 69 -6.19 -10.25 -20.03
N PRO A 70 -6.55 -11.47 -20.48
CA PRO A 70 -5.77 -12.68 -20.20
C PRO A 70 -4.33 -12.62 -20.71
N THR A 71 -4.11 -11.97 -21.86
CA THR A 71 -2.80 -11.89 -22.51
C THR A 71 -1.88 -10.98 -21.72
N LEU A 72 -2.36 -9.78 -21.39
CA LEU A 72 -1.59 -8.83 -20.58
C LEU A 72 -1.37 -9.36 -19.17
N LYS A 73 -2.38 -9.98 -18.56
CA LYS A 73 -2.26 -10.62 -17.25
C LYS A 73 -1.12 -11.64 -17.23
N SER A 74 -1.07 -12.56 -18.20
CA SER A 74 0.00 -13.57 -18.28
C SER A 74 1.39 -12.93 -18.44
N GLN A 75 1.52 -11.88 -19.27
CA GLN A 75 2.78 -11.16 -19.40
C GLN A 75 3.24 -10.53 -18.08
N TRP A 76 2.32 -9.94 -17.33
CA TRP A 76 2.63 -9.34 -16.03
C TRP A 76 2.91 -10.38 -14.94
N GLU A 77 2.25 -11.53 -14.98
CA GLU A 77 2.55 -12.68 -14.11
C GLU A 77 3.98 -13.16 -14.33
N ASN A 78 4.40 -13.37 -15.58
CA ASN A 78 5.77 -13.77 -15.90
C ASN A 78 6.80 -12.76 -15.38
N ARG A 79 6.55 -11.45 -15.59
CA ARG A 79 7.41 -10.38 -15.05
C ARG A 79 7.44 -10.37 -13.53
N TYR A 80 6.31 -10.64 -12.88
CA TYR A 80 6.21 -10.68 -11.43
C TYR A 80 6.98 -11.87 -10.84
N GLU A 81 6.88 -13.05 -11.46
CA GLU A 81 7.64 -14.23 -11.04
C GLU A 81 9.14 -14.04 -11.24
N GLU A 82 9.58 -13.46 -12.37
CA GLU A 82 10.98 -13.13 -12.60
C GLU A 82 11.49 -12.12 -11.55
N TYR A 83 10.69 -11.09 -11.28
CA TYR A 83 10.99 -10.11 -10.24
C TYR A 83 11.14 -10.78 -8.86
N LYS A 84 10.23 -11.69 -8.51
CA LYS A 84 10.24 -12.41 -7.24
C LYS A 84 11.48 -13.29 -7.12
N LYS A 85 11.79 -14.08 -8.15
CA LYS A 85 13.01 -14.91 -8.22
C LYS A 85 14.27 -14.06 -8.05
N ASN A 86 14.35 -12.93 -8.73
CA ASN A 86 15.48 -12.00 -8.62
C ASN A 86 15.59 -11.38 -7.22
N ALA A 87 14.46 -11.05 -6.59
CA ALA A 87 14.43 -10.50 -5.24
C ALA A 87 14.80 -11.53 -4.16
N GLU A 88 14.47 -12.80 -4.37
CA GLU A 88 14.86 -13.91 -3.49
C GLU A 88 16.35 -14.28 -3.66
N ALA A 89 16.86 -14.31 -4.90
CA ALA A 89 18.26 -14.61 -5.20
C ALA A 89 19.23 -13.52 -4.72
N HIS A 90 18.78 -12.27 -4.73
CA HIS A 90 19.55 -11.13 -4.23
C HIS A 90 18.73 -10.45 -3.13
N PRO A 91 18.75 -10.94 -1.89
CA PRO A 91 18.08 -10.30 -0.77
C PRO A 91 18.80 -8.97 -0.47
N PHE A 92 18.47 -7.93 -1.23
CA PHE A 92 19.06 -6.61 -1.03
C PHE A 92 18.61 -6.04 0.31
N LYS A 93 19.51 -5.30 0.96
CA LYS A 93 19.23 -4.50 2.16
C LYS A 93 18.07 -3.50 1.97
N TYR A 94 17.74 -3.10 0.73
CA TYR A 94 16.74 -2.05 0.43
C TYR A 94 15.86 -2.23 -0.83
N LYS A 95 15.82 -3.39 -1.53
CA LYS A 95 14.82 -3.57 -2.62
C LYS A 95 13.44 -3.88 -2.03
N LYS A 96 12.44 -3.05 -2.35
CA LYS A 96 11.06 -3.21 -1.88
C LYS A 96 10.38 -4.38 -2.58
N ILE A 97 10.27 -5.54 -1.91
CA ILE A 97 9.50 -6.69 -2.40
C ILE A 97 8.01 -6.34 -2.46
N TYR A 98 7.42 -6.43 -3.65
CA TYR A 98 5.97 -6.36 -3.83
C TYR A 98 5.34 -7.73 -3.58
N SER A 99 4.40 -7.80 -2.63
CA SER A 99 3.80 -9.06 -2.20
C SER A 99 2.62 -9.52 -3.07
N THR A 100 2.21 -8.73 -4.06
CA THR A 100 1.09 -9.06 -4.96
C THR A 100 1.37 -8.56 -6.38
N LEU A 101 0.85 -9.29 -7.37
CA LEU A 101 0.90 -8.90 -8.79
C LEU A 101 0.30 -7.50 -9.00
N ARG A 102 -0.87 -7.22 -8.42
CA ARG A 102 -1.51 -5.89 -8.50
C ARG A 102 -0.61 -4.78 -7.96
N GLY A 103 0.02 -5.00 -6.81
CA GLY A 103 0.94 -4.04 -6.20
C GLY A 103 2.17 -3.80 -7.06
N PHE A 104 2.70 -4.87 -7.68
CA PHE A 104 3.80 -4.78 -8.64
C PHE A 104 3.41 -3.95 -9.87
N ILE A 105 2.27 -4.25 -10.51
CA ILE A 105 1.79 -3.51 -11.69
C ILE A 105 1.63 -2.03 -11.38
N ILE A 106 0.93 -1.68 -10.28
CA ILE A 106 0.73 -0.28 -9.88
C ILE A 106 2.08 0.43 -9.70
N ALA A 107 3.06 -0.21 -9.06
CA ALA A 107 4.37 0.39 -8.85
C ALA A 107 5.15 0.59 -10.16
N GLN A 108 5.07 -0.37 -11.09
CA GLN A 108 5.70 -0.26 -12.40
C GLN A 108 5.06 0.83 -13.26
N LEU A 109 3.74 0.98 -13.21
CA LEU A 109 3.04 2.06 -13.90
C LEU A 109 3.37 3.43 -13.28
N ALA A 110 3.48 3.52 -11.95
CA ALA A 110 3.80 4.76 -11.26
C ALA A 110 5.21 5.29 -11.55
N ASN A 111 6.18 4.39 -11.79
CA ASN A 111 7.58 4.75 -12.05
C ASN A 111 7.86 5.17 -13.51
N LYS A 112 6.89 5.01 -14.43
CA LYS A 112 7.04 5.41 -15.85
C LYS A 112 6.75 6.89 -16.11
N GLN A 113 6.30 7.64 -15.11
CA GLN A 113 6.00 9.08 -15.17
C GLN A 113 7.04 9.87 -14.40
#